data_AF-A0A3C0ASE0-F1
#
_entry.id   AF-A0A3C0ASE0-F1
#
_cell.length_a   1.000
_cell.length_b   1.000
_cell.length_c   1.000
_cell.angle_alpha   90.00
_cell.angle_beta   90.00
_cell.angle_gamma   90.00
#
_symmetry.space_group_name_H-M   'P 1'
#
loop_
_entity.id
_entity.type
_entity.pdbx_description
1 polymer ?
#
loop_
_entity_poly.entity_id
_entity_poly.type
_entity_poly.pdbx_seq_one_letter_code
_entity_poly.pdbx_strand_id
1 'polypeptide(L)' 'LANFTDCTFGTGADATSNFRSQHVGGAHFLYADGSVHFISENVDLGTYQALSTIQGGEVVEAP' A
#
# COMPACT_ATOMS: atom_id res chain seq x y z
N LEU A 1 -3.08 -15.90 19.12
CA LEU A 1 -2.97 -14.44 19.31
C LEU A 1 -1.55 -14.06 18.92
N ALA A 2 -1.32 -13.76 17.64
CA ALA A 2 0.03 -13.49 17.13
C ALA A 2 0.49 -12.10 17.61
N ASN A 3 1.68 -12.10 18.19
CA ASN A 3 2.35 -10.98 18.84
C ASN A 3 2.82 -10.00 17.76
N PHE A 4 2.11 -8.87 17.59
CA PHE A 4 2.43 -7.83 16.61
C PHE A 4 3.74 -7.15 17.01
N THR A 5 4.86 -7.61 16.45
CA THR A 5 6.17 -7.00 16.66
C THR A 5 6.54 -6.21 15.41
N ASP A 6 6.14 -4.94 15.45
CA ASP A 6 6.83 -3.72 14.98
C ASP A 6 7.49 -3.65 13.59
N CYS A 7 7.45 -2.44 13.00
CA CYS A 7 7.99 -2.03 11.69
C CYS A 7 9.54 -2.03 11.61
N THR A 8 10.21 -2.91 12.34
CA THR A 8 11.66 -2.90 12.50
C THR A 8 12.36 -3.57 11.31
N PHE A 9 13.47 -2.95 10.87
CA PHE A 9 14.35 -3.32 9.74
C PHE A 9 15.04 -4.70 9.91
N GLY A 10 14.28 -5.79 9.90
CA GLY A 10 14.80 -7.15 10.04
C GLY A 10 14.12 -8.11 9.09
N THR A 11 14.86 -9.08 8.55
CA THR A 11 14.42 -10.10 7.57
C THR A 11 13.47 -11.16 8.17
N GLY A 12 12.49 -10.74 8.96
CA GLY A 12 11.43 -11.57 9.55
C GLY A 12 10.11 -11.47 8.78
N ALA A 13 9.10 -12.25 9.17
CA ALA A 13 7.75 -12.21 8.57
C ALA A 13 7.05 -10.84 8.73
N ASP A 14 7.59 -9.96 9.58
CA ASP A 14 7.16 -8.56 9.79
C ASP A 14 7.87 -7.55 8.86
N ALA A 15 8.79 -8.02 7.99
CA ALA A 15 9.42 -7.26 6.91
C ALA A 15 8.46 -6.96 5.75
N THR A 16 7.19 -6.70 6.04
CA THR A 16 6.23 -6.30 5.00
C THR A 16 6.51 -4.85 4.66
N SER A 17 7.31 -4.59 3.63
CA SER A 17 7.71 -3.24 3.17
C SER A 17 6.57 -2.36 2.64
N ASN A 18 5.31 -2.76 2.84
CA ASN A 18 4.14 -2.18 2.19
C ASN A 18 3.07 -1.79 3.23
N PHE A 19 2.27 -0.78 2.91
CA PHE A 19 1.11 -0.43 3.71
C PHE A 19 0.16 -1.63 3.82
N ARG A 20 -0.30 -1.94 5.04
CA ARG A 20 -1.24 -3.05 5.33
C ARG A 20 -2.28 -2.62 6.35
N SER A 21 -3.51 -3.10 6.17
CA SER A 21 -4.62 -2.92 7.10
C SER A 21 -5.37 -4.24 7.23
N GLN A 22 -5.90 -4.54 8.42
CA GLN A 22 -6.82 -5.69 8.61
C GLN A 22 -8.28 -5.31 8.31
N HIS A 23 -8.53 -4.09 7.85
CA HIS A 23 -9.87 -3.62 7.56
C HIS A 23 -10.36 -4.18 6.23
N VAL A 24 -11.47 -4.92 6.29
CA VAL A 24 -12.10 -5.50 5.11
C VAL A 24 -12.57 -4.38 4.16
N GLY A 25 -12.19 -4.49 2.90
CA GLY A 25 -12.67 -3.63 1.82
C GLY A 25 -11.63 -2.66 1.25
N GLY A 26 -10.64 -2.22 2.04
CA GLY A 26 -9.59 -1.30 1.59
C GLY A 26 -9.29 -0.16 2.56
N ALA A 27 -8.56 0.85 2.08
CA ALA A 27 -8.19 2.03 2.85
C ALA A 27 -8.11 3.29 1.97
N HIS A 28 -8.17 4.47 2.59
CA HIS A 28 -7.96 5.74 1.92
C HIS A 28 -6.46 6.06 1.86
N PHE A 29 -5.96 6.40 0.67
CA PHE A 29 -4.58 6.79 0.43
C PHE A 29 -4.51 8.23 -0.05
N LEU A 30 -3.54 8.98 0.48
CA LEU A 30 -3.22 10.33 0.06
C LEU A 30 -2.16 10.27 -1.05
N TYR A 31 -2.46 10.89 -2.18
CA TYR A 31 -1.55 11.00 -3.31
C TYR A 31 -0.65 12.23 -3.16
N ALA A 32 0.47 12.24 -3.88
CA ALA A 32 1.41 13.36 -3.86
C ALA A 32 0.83 14.68 -4.41
N ASP A 33 -0.29 14.63 -5.15
CA ASP A 33 -1.01 15.84 -5.60
C ASP A 33 -1.96 16.41 -4.53
N GLY A 34 -2.16 15.70 -3.41
CA GLY A 34 -3.04 16.09 -2.33
C GLY A 34 -4.46 15.51 -2.43
N SER A 35 -4.77 14.76 -3.49
CA SER A 35 -6.02 14.01 -3.61
C SER A 35 -6.04 12.79 -2.69
N VAL A 36 -7.23 12.42 -2.20
CA VAL A 36 -7.44 11.23 -1.37
C VAL A 36 -8.36 10.30 -2.13
N HIS A 37 -7.88 9.10 -2.45
CA HIS A 37 -8.67 8.06 -3.10
C HIS A 37 -8.77 6.83 -2.22
N PHE A 38 -9.90 6.12 -2.36
CA PHE A 38 -10.10 4.84 -1.70
C PHE A 38 -9.51 3.73 -2.58
N ILE A 39 -8.55 2.98 -2.03
CA ILE A 39 -7.96 1.82 -2.69
C ILE A 39 -8.52 0.56 -2.05
N SER A 40 -9.13 -0.30 -2.87
CA SER A 40 -9.68 -1.58 -2.41
C SER A 40 -8.58 -2.60 -2.09
N GLU A 41 -8.86 -3.52 -1.16
CA GLU A 41 -8.00 -4.69 -0.90
C GLU A 41 -7.82 -5.59 -2.14
N ASN A 42 -8.75 -5.53 -3.11
CA ASN A 42 -8.69 -6.30 -4.35
C ASN A 42 -7.89 -5.61 -5.47
N VAL A 43 -7.21 -4.50 -5.19
CA VAL A 43 -6.41 -3.79 -6.19
C VAL A 43 -5.33 -4.69 -6.78
N ASP A 44 -5.04 -4.55 -8.07
CA ASP A 44 -3.92 -5.23 -8.69
C ASP A 44 -2.59 -4.79 -8.06
N LEU A 45 -1.75 -5.77 -7.71
CA LEU A 45 -0.51 -5.51 -7.00
C LEU A 45 0.53 -4.78 -7.87
N GLY A 46 0.49 -4.95 -9.20
CA GLY A 46 1.33 -4.20 -10.13
C GLY A 46 0.92 -2.73 -10.18
N THR A 47 -0.38 -2.48 -10.25
CA THR A 47 -0.96 -1.13 -10.21
C THR A 47 -0.63 -0.44 -8.89
N TYR A 48 -0.79 -1.13 -7.75
CA TYR A 48 -0.48 -0.58 -6.43
C TYR A 48 1.00 -0.20 -6.26
N GLN A 49 1.92 -1.07 -6.71
CA GLN A 49 3.36 -0.75 -6.69
C GLN A 49 3.68 0.44 -7.59
N ALA A 50 3.06 0.48 -8.76
CA ALA A 50 3.28 1.54 -9.72
C ALA A 50 2.83 2.92 -9.19
N LEU A 51 1.69 2.96 -8.50
CA LEU A 51 1.22 4.18 -7.81
C LEU A 51 2.19 4.65 -6.70
N SER A 52 3.02 3.74 -6.15
CA SER A 52 4.02 4.07 -5.13
C SER A 52 5.35 4.54 -5.71
N THR A 53 5.56 4.46 -7.03
CA THR A 53 6.82 4.83 -7.68
C THR A 53 6.95 6.35 -7.85
N ILE A 54 7.94 6.96 -7.20
CA ILE A 54 8.23 8.41 -7.32
C ILE A 54 8.58 8.81 -8.76
N GLN A 55 9.18 7.91 -9.54
CA GLN A 55 9.59 8.18 -10.92
C GLN A 55 8.41 8.42 -11.88
N GLY A 56 7.15 8.19 -11.45
CA GLY A 56 5.95 8.77 -12.04
C GLY A 56 5.88 8.66 -13.57
N GLY A 57 5.80 7.43 -14.09
CA GLY A 57 5.73 7.17 -15.54
C GLY A 57 5.01 5.88 -15.91
N GLU A 58 4.48 5.16 -14.92
CA GLU A 58 3.67 3.98 -15.14
C GLU A 58 2.26 4.44 -15.51
N VAL A 59 1.75 4.01 -16.66
CA VAL A 59 0.38 4.31 -17.08
C VAL A 59 -0.55 3.43 -16.27
N VAL A 60 -0.94 3.93 -15.10
CA VAL A 60 -1.90 3.30 -14.22
C VAL A 60 -3.10 4.20 -14.04
N GLU A 61 -4.30 3.67 -14.25
CA GLU A 61 -5.52 4.38 -13.89
C GLU A 61 -5.65 4.35 -12.36
N ALA A 62 -5.63 5.54 -11.76
CA ALA A 62 -5.99 5.69 -10.36
C ALA A 62 -7.49 5.40 -10.19
N PRO A 63 -7.88 4.57 -9.21
CA PRO A 63 -9.29 4.27 -8.94
C PRO A 63 -10.11 5.46 -8.43
#